data_AF-A0A810NBV6-F1
#
_entry.id   AF-A0A810NBV6-F1
#
_cell.length_a   1.000
_cell.length_b   1.000
_cell.length_c   1.000
_cell.angle_alpha   90.00
_cell.angle_beta   90.00
_cell.angle_gamma   90.00
#
_symmetry.space_group_name_H-M   'P 1'
#
loop_
_entity.id
_entity.type
_entity.pdbx_description
1 polymer ?
#
loop_
_entity_poly.entity_id
_entity_poly.type
_entity_poly.pdbx_seq_one_letter_code
_entity_poly.pdbx_strand_id
1 'polypeptide(L)'
;MTPQLRDYHGHPYELTDPEQAGRRFDEQIETIMPHGGCGQTITIGPPDQPTLRIDIDIDIDADRAALRWLPDGSYATDLDPDTPITVYESPDIGLSDIPANLARLNTAKTRQAVIGYVTTGTRPTRVTWKHPAHN
;
A
#
# COMPACT_ATOMS: atom_id res chain seq x y z
N MET A 1 -4.05 -18.04 -10.23
CA MET A 1 -3.70 -17.94 -8.79
C MET A 1 -4.28 -16.65 -8.26
N THR A 2 -4.86 -16.69 -7.07
CA THR A 2 -5.59 -15.57 -6.47
C THR A 2 -4.63 -14.75 -5.59
N PRO A 3 -4.43 -13.45 -5.85
CA PRO A 3 -3.61 -12.61 -4.97
C PRO A 3 -4.27 -12.45 -3.60
N GLN A 4 -3.44 -12.18 -2.58
CA GLN A 4 -3.88 -11.97 -1.21
C GLN A 4 -3.48 -10.58 -0.73
N LEU A 5 -4.40 -9.91 -0.05
CA LEU A 5 -4.07 -8.78 0.82
C LEU A 5 -3.59 -9.35 2.16
N ARG A 6 -2.53 -8.77 2.72
CA ARG A 6 -2.11 -9.03 4.10
C ARG A 6 -2.12 -7.73 4.87
N ASP A 7 -2.79 -7.75 6.01
CA ASP A 7 -2.77 -6.65 6.97
C ASP A 7 -1.40 -6.54 7.67
N TYR A 8 -1.25 -5.58 8.57
CA TYR A 8 -0.04 -5.37 9.36
C TYR A 8 0.32 -6.55 10.30
N HIS A 9 -0.65 -7.43 10.61
CA HIS A 9 -0.41 -8.68 11.34
C HIS A 9 0.04 -9.83 10.42
N GLY A 10 -0.03 -9.65 9.10
CA GLY A 10 0.22 -10.68 8.10
C GLY A 10 -0.98 -11.60 7.86
N HIS A 11 -2.17 -11.28 8.39
CA HIS A 11 -3.37 -12.08 8.14
C HIS A 11 -3.76 -12.00 6.65
N PRO A 12 -3.88 -13.15 5.96
CA PRO A 12 -4.20 -13.15 4.54
C PRO A 12 -5.70 -13.04 4.32
N TYR A 13 -6.07 -12.20 3.36
CA TYR A 13 -7.41 -12.08 2.79
C TYR A 13 -7.35 -12.34 1.29
N GLU A 14 -8.05 -13.37 0.83
CA GLU A 14 -8.12 -13.66 -0.61
C GLU A 14 -8.83 -12.54 -1.36
N LEU A 15 -8.28 -12.19 -2.53
CA LEU A 15 -8.85 -11.20 -3.45
C LEU A 15 -9.33 -11.90 -4.72
N THR A 16 -10.54 -12.44 -4.66
CA THR A 16 -11.18 -13.25 -5.71
C THR A 16 -11.47 -12.47 -6.98
N ASP A 17 -11.69 -11.15 -6.85
CA ASP A 17 -12.02 -10.27 -7.95
C ASP A 17 -11.63 -8.80 -7.64
N PRO A 18 -11.56 -7.93 -8.66
CA PRO A 18 -11.15 -6.53 -8.46
C PRO A 18 -12.11 -5.70 -7.59
N GLU A 19 -13.40 -6.02 -7.55
CA GLU A 19 -14.37 -5.30 -6.72
C GLU A 19 -14.14 -5.63 -5.24
N GLN A 20 -13.96 -6.91 -4.93
CA GLN A 20 -13.57 -7.37 -3.61
C GLN A 20 -12.22 -6.78 -3.19
N ALA A 21 -11.25 -6.67 -4.10
CA ALA A 21 -9.97 -6.03 -3.80
C ALA A 21 -10.12 -4.57 -3.36
N GLY A 22 -10.94 -3.79 -4.07
CA GLY A 22 -11.27 -2.42 -3.68
C GLY A 22 -11.94 -2.36 -2.31
N ARG A 23 -12.98 -3.16 -2.09
CA ARG A 23 -13.69 -3.21 -0.80
C ARG A 23 -12.79 -3.62 0.36
N ARG A 24 -11.96 -4.65 0.19
CA ARG A 24 -11.02 -5.11 1.23
C ARG A 24 -9.97 -4.06 1.55
N PHE A 25 -9.49 -3.34 0.54
CA PHE A 25 -8.61 -2.20 0.77
C PHE A 25 -9.33 -1.12 1.59
N ASP A 26 -10.55 -0.73 1.21
CA ASP A 26 -11.35 0.28 1.92
C ASP A 26 -11.57 -0.12 3.40
N GLU A 27 -11.93 -1.39 3.66
CA GLU A 27 -12.12 -1.93 5.02
C GLU A 27 -10.83 -1.85 5.87
N GLN A 28 -9.67 -2.12 5.26
CA GLN A 28 -8.41 -2.15 6.00
C GLN A 28 -7.96 -0.76 6.40
N ILE A 29 -7.96 0.20 5.47
CA ILE A 29 -7.43 1.55 5.69
C ILE A 29 -8.22 2.37 6.72
N GLU A 30 -9.46 1.98 7.02
CA GLU A 30 -10.30 2.57 8.07
C GLU A 30 -10.03 1.96 9.46
N THR A 31 -9.14 0.96 9.56
CA THR A 31 -8.82 0.32 10.84
C THR A 31 -8.02 1.26 11.73
N ILE A 32 -8.54 1.51 12.95
CA ILE A 32 -7.81 2.22 13.99
C ILE A 32 -6.71 1.32 14.52
N MET A 33 -5.48 1.79 14.42
CA MET A 33 -4.27 1.10 14.80
C MET A 33 -3.98 1.27 16.29
N PRO A 34 -3.07 0.45 16.88
CA PRO A 34 -2.78 0.48 18.33
C PRO A 34 -2.36 1.85 18.88
N HIS A 35 -1.85 2.74 18.02
CA HIS A 35 -1.43 4.10 18.37
C HIS A 35 -2.57 5.14 18.31
N GLY A 36 -3.79 4.73 17.95
CA GLY A 36 -4.98 5.58 17.92
C GLY A 36 -5.25 6.31 16.60
N GLY A 37 -4.35 6.22 15.61
CA GLY A 37 -4.56 6.71 14.24
C GLY A 37 -4.85 5.57 13.27
N CYS A 38 -5.02 5.88 11.98
CA CYS A 38 -5.32 4.88 10.93
C CYS A 38 -4.10 4.47 10.08
N GLY A 39 -2.94 5.07 10.35
CA GLY A 39 -1.70 4.84 9.60
C GLY A 39 -1.22 3.38 9.69
N GLN A 40 -1.09 2.67 8.57
CA GLN A 40 -0.75 1.25 8.56
C GLN A 40 -0.04 0.80 7.29
N THR A 41 0.60 -0.38 7.38
CA THR A 41 1.18 -1.08 6.24
C THR A 41 0.29 -2.24 5.79
N ILE A 42 0.07 -2.34 4.48
CA ILE A 42 -0.67 -3.41 3.81
C ILE A 42 0.18 -3.95 2.65
N THR A 43 0.17 -5.26 2.42
CA THR A 43 0.84 -5.86 1.26
C THR A 43 -0.13 -6.64 0.39
N ILE A 44 0.02 -6.60 -0.93
CA ILE A 44 -0.84 -7.32 -1.87
C ILE A 44 -0.01 -8.06 -2.90
N GLY A 45 -0.12 -9.39 -2.90
CA GLY A 45 0.60 -10.24 -3.84
C GLY A 45 0.20 -11.71 -3.80
N PRO A 46 0.67 -12.50 -4.77
CA PRO A 46 0.45 -13.94 -4.82
C PRO A 46 1.15 -14.64 -3.63
N PRO A 47 0.54 -15.68 -3.04
CA PRO A 47 1.09 -16.36 -1.87
C PRO A 47 2.42 -17.09 -2.14
N ASP A 48 2.64 -17.53 -3.37
CA ASP A 48 3.80 -18.31 -3.81
C ASP A 48 4.95 -17.44 -4.35
N GLN A 49 4.72 -16.15 -4.63
CA GLN A 49 5.72 -15.24 -5.17
C GLN A 49 5.79 -13.96 -4.33
N PRO A 50 6.39 -14.01 -3.13
CA PRO A 50 6.38 -12.90 -2.17
C PRO A 50 7.10 -11.65 -2.67
N THR A 51 7.93 -11.75 -3.72
CA THR A 51 8.64 -10.63 -4.34
C THR A 51 7.79 -9.91 -5.39
N LEU A 52 6.76 -10.55 -5.96
CA LEU A 52 5.89 -9.97 -7.00
C LEU A 52 4.67 -9.30 -6.36
N ARG A 53 4.88 -8.24 -5.56
CA ARG A 53 3.80 -7.61 -4.80
C ARG A 53 3.90 -6.09 -4.77
N ILE A 54 2.80 -5.46 -4.38
CA ILE A 54 2.80 -4.07 -3.94
C ILE A 54 2.82 -4.01 -2.41
N ASP A 55 3.64 -3.11 -1.87
CA ASP A 55 3.62 -2.73 -0.46
C ASP A 55 3.03 -1.33 -0.35
N ILE A 56 2.18 -1.10 0.64
CA ILE A 56 1.39 0.12 0.79
C ILE A 56 1.53 0.59 2.24
N ASP A 57 2.12 1.75 2.43
CA ASP A 57 2.08 2.47 3.69
C ASP A 57 1.07 3.62 3.52
N ILE A 58 0.01 3.64 4.30
CA ILE A 58 -1.11 4.57 4.08
C ILE A 58 -1.64 5.11 5.40
N ASP A 59 -1.98 6.39 5.40
CA ASP A 59 -2.70 7.08 6.45
C ASP A 59 -3.92 7.79 5.82
N ILE A 60 -5.12 7.28 6.13
CA ILE A 60 -6.37 7.83 5.59
C ILE A 60 -6.70 9.20 6.19
N ASP A 61 -6.27 9.49 7.42
CA ASP A 61 -6.52 10.78 8.08
C ASP A 61 -5.71 11.90 7.40
N ALA A 62 -4.52 11.56 6.90
CA ALA A 62 -3.71 12.44 6.06
C ALA A 62 -4.10 12.42 4.56
N ASP A 63 -4.94 11.47 4.15
CA ASP A 63 -5.20 11.09 2.75
C ASP A 63 -3.90 10.94 1.93
N ARG A 64 -2.92 10.22 2.50
CA ARG A 64 -1.59 10.04 1.91
C ARG A 64 -1.13 8.59 1.97
N ALA A 65 -0.43 8.15 0.94
CA ALA A 65 0.13 6.80 0.85
C ALA A 65 1.44 6.75 0.07
N ALA A 66 2.34 5.88 0.52
CA ALA A 66 3.48 5.40 -0.25
C ALA A 66 3.15 4.01 -0.80
N LEU A 67 3.18 3.87 -2.13
CA LEU A 67 2.94 2.60 -2.82
C LEU A 67 4.25 2.17 -3.48
N ARG A 68 4.81 1.06 -3.01
CA ARG A 68 6.05 0.47 -3.54
C ARG A 68 5.75 -0.73 -4.43
N TRP A 69 6.40 -0.79 -5.58
CA TRP A 69 6.49 -2.01 -6.38
C TRP A 69 7.70 -2.81 -5.93
N LEU A 70 7.46 -3.93 -5.23
CA LEU A 70 8.55 -4.65 -4.58
C LEU A 70 9.63 -5.20 -5.55
N PRO A 71 9.32 -5.69 -6.76
CA PRO A 71 10.33 -6.25 -7.66
C PRO A 71 11.49 -5.32 -8.05
N ASP A 72 11.26 -4.01 -8.14
CA ASP A 72 12.31 -3.04 -8.48
C ASP A 72 12.48 -1.93 -7.43
N GLY A 73 11.67 -1.93 -6.37
CA GLY A 73 11.72 -0.94 -5.30
C GLY A 73 11.26 0.46 -5.70
N SER A 74 10.64 0.63 -6.87
CA SER A 74 10.09 1.93 -7.29
C SER A 74 8.83 2.30 -6.49
N TYR A 75 8.62 3.59 -6.30
CA TYR A 75 7.43 4.14 -5.64
C TYR A 75 6.55 4.86 -6.64
N ALA A 76 5.23 4.75 -6.45
CA ALA A 76 4.26 5.50 -7.22
C ALA A 76 4.26 6.99 -6.81
N THR A 77 4.12 7.87 -7.79
CA THR A 77 4.16 9.32 -7.64
C THR A 77 3.04 9.95 -8.46
N ASP A 78 2.15 10.69 -7.81
CA ASP A 78 1.04 11.40 -8.46
C ASP A 78 0.81 12.80 -7.83
N LEU A 79 1.06 12.92 -6.53
CA LEU A 79 1.00 14.16 -5.78
C LEU A 79 2.39 14.76 -5.57
N ASP A 80 2.46 16.06 -5.26
CA ASP A 80 3.69 16.66 -4.75
C ASP A 80 3.98 16.21 -3.30
N PRO A 81 5.26 16.14 -2.90
CA PRO A 81 5.62 15.89 -1.51
C PRO A 81 5.03 16.97 -0.60
N ASP A 82 4.55 16.58 0.57
CA ASP A 82 3.96 17.49 1.55
C ASP A 82 4.46 17.13 2.96
N THR A 83 3.66 16.40 3.74
CA THR A 83 4.03 15.92 5.07
C THR A 83 4.37 14.42 5.05
N PRO A 84 5.29 13.97 5.92
CA PRO A 84 5.44 12.55 6.17
C PRO A 84 4.17 11.98 6.79
N ILE A 85 4.00 10.66 6.70
CA ILE A 85 2.96 9.92 7.40
C ILE A 85 3.60 8.98 8.40
N THR A 86 2.92 8.71 9.52
CA THR A 86 3.34 7.70 10.48
C THR A 86 2.44 6.49 10.31
N VAL A 87 3.04 5.31 10.13
CA VAL A 87 2.29 4.06 9.95
C VAL A 87 2.71 3.05 11.01
N TYR A 88 1.79 2.18 11.38
CA TYR A 88 2.11 1.00 12.16
C TYR A 88 2.42 -0.16 11.20
N GLU A 89 3.70 -0.52 11.11
CA GLU A 89 4.20 -1.42 10.07
C GLU A 89 3.88 -2.89 10.38
N SER A 90 4.18 -3.31 11.60
CA SER A 90 3.88 -4.65 12.12
C SER A 90 4.01 -4.69 13.64
N PRO A 91 3.52 -5.73 14.34
CA PRO A 91 3.74 -5.89 15.77
C PRO A 91 5.22 -5.93 16.19
N ASP A 92 6.11 -6.40 15.30
CA ASP A 92 7.53 -6.55 15.61
C ASP A 92 8.32 -5.24 15.41
N ILE A 93 7.88 -4.39 14.48
CA ILE A 93 8.54 -3.13 14.14
C ILE A 93 7.89 -1.94 14.88
N GLY A 94 6.58 -1.96 15.03
CA GLY A 94 5.80 -0.88 15.62
C GLY A 94 5.57 0.28 14.66
N LEU A 95 5.71 1.50 15.17
CA LEU A 95 5.52 2.73 14.39
C LEU A 95 6.74 3.03 13.53
N SER A 96 6.48 3.43 12.29
CA SER A 96 7.46 3.78 11.27
C SER A 96 7.05 5.09 10.61
N ASP A 97 8.00 6.01 10.45
CA ASP A 97 7.77 7.27 9.75
C ASP A 97 8.14 7.12 8.27
N ILE A 98 7.16 7.39 7.41
CA ILE A 98 7.32 7.35 5.96
C ILE A 98 7.55 8.76 5.44
N PRO A 99 8.72 9.02 4.82
CA PRO A 99 9.05 10.33 4.28
C PRO A 99 8.05 10.86 3.25
N ALA A 100 7.81 12.18 3.27
CA ALA A 100 6.90 12.87 2.35
C ALA A 100 7.23 12.67 0.86
N ASN A 101 8.51 12.46 0.52
CA ASN A 101 8.94 12.20 -0.86
C ASN A 101 8.53 10.80 -1.37
N LEU A 102 8.13 9.89 -0.47
CA LEU A 102 7.58 8.56 -0.81
C LEU A 102 6.04 8.54 -0.75
N ALA A 103 5.44 9.24 0.21
CA ALA A 103 3.98 9.30 0.43
C ALA A 103 3.26 10.20 -0.60
N ARG A 104 3.35 9.84 -1.88
CA ARG A 104 2.96 10.67 -3.03
C ARG A 104 1.69 10.21 -3.74
N LEU A 105 0.88 9.36 -3.11
CA LEU A 105 -0.48 9.04 -3.54
C LEU A 105 -1.50 9.48 -2.49
N ASN A 106 -2.76 9.61 -2.91
CA ASN A 106 -3.91 9.64 -2.00
C ASN A 106 -4.64 8.30 -1.99
N THR A 107 -5.61 8.16 -1.10
CA THR A 107 -6.41 6.95 -0.90
C THR A 107 -7.08 6.49 -2.21
N ALA A 108 -7.67 7.42 -2.96
CA ALA A 108 -8.38 7.10 -4.20
C ALA A 108 -7.45 6.52 -5.28
N LYS A 109 -6.27 7.09 -5.47
CA LYS A 109 -5.26 6.60 -6.42
C LYS A 109 -4.67 5.27 -5.98
N THR A 110 -4.41 5.10 -4.69
CA THR A 110 -3.95 3.83 -4.12
C THR A 110 -4.98 2.72 -4.36
N ARG A 111 -6.27 2.99 -4.09
CA ARG A 111 -7.36 2.05 -4.39
C ARG A 111 -7.40 1.65 -5.87
N GLN A 112 -7.27 2.61 -6.79
CA GLN A 112 -7.21 2.32 -8.23
C GLN A 112 -6.00 1.45 -8.59
N ALA A 113 -4.85 1.67 -7.95
CA ALA A 113 -3.66 0.87 -8.17
C ALA A 113 -3.84 -0.57 -7.66
N VAL A 114 -4.46 -0.76 -6.48
CA VAL A 114 -4.81 -2.08 -5.94
C VAL A 114 -5.69 -2.86 -6.90
N ILE A 115 -6.78 -2.26 -7.38
CA ILE A 115 -7.69 -2.87 -8.34
C ILE A 115 -6.94 -3.21 -9.63
N GLY A 116 -6.11 -2.31 -10.14
CA GLY A 116 -5.30 -2.52 -11.33
C GLY A 116 -4.30 -3.67 -11.20
N TYR A 117 -3.66 -3.79 -10.03
CA TYR A 117 -2.75 -4.88 -9.72
C TYR A 117 -3.51 -6.21 -9.68
N VAL A 118 -4.61 -6.33 -8.94
CA VAL A 118 -5.40 -7.57 -8.85
C VAL A 118 -5.97 -7.99 -10.20
N THR A 119 -6.35 -7.02 -11.04
CA THR A 119 -6.88 -7.30 -12.39
C THR A 119 -5.82 -7.89 -13.33
N THR A 120 -4.57 -7.44 -13.22
CA THR A 120 -3.54 -7.74 -14.23
C THR A 120 -2.42 -8.65 -13.73
N GLY A 121 -2.21 -8.75 -12.42
CA GLY A 121 -1.04 -9.37 -11.81
C GLY A 121 0.27 -8.62 -12.09
N THR A 122 0.21 -7.39 -12.61
CA THR A 122 1.37 -6.61 -13.05
C THR A 122 1.44 -5.26 -12.34
N ARG A 123 2.59 -4.58 -12.43
CA ARG A 123 2.79 -3.24 -11.89
C ARG A 123 1.68 -2.29 -12.39
N PRO A 124 0.92 -1.62 -11.50
CA PRO A 124 -0.15 -0.70 -11.88
C PRO A 124 0.31 0.39 -12.86
N THR A 125 -0.46 0.62 -13.93
CA THR A 125 -0.07 1.53 -15.03
C THR A 125 -0.68 2.93 -14.96
N ARG A 126 -1.64 3.16 -14.05
CA ARG A 126 -2.36 4.46 -13.90
C ARG A 126 -1.66 5.45 -12.96
N VAL A 127 -0.43 5.15 -12.57
CA VAL A 127 0.44 5.98 -11.72
C VAL A 127 1.85 6.01 -12.30
N THR A 128 2.59 7.08 -12.04
CA THR A 128 3.99 7.19 -12.47
C THR A 128 4.90 6.57 -11.43
N TRP A 129 5.85 5.74 -11.83
CA TRP A 129 6.81 5.11 -10.93
C TRP A 129 8.16 5.80 -10.97
N LYS A 130 8.76 6.02 -9.80
CA LYS A 130 10.11 6.58 -9.65
C LYS A 130 10.89 5.78 -8.61
N HIS A 131 12.17 5.57 -8.87
CA HIS A 131 13.06 5.10 -7.82
C HIS A 131 13.26 6.23 -6.79
N PRO A 132 13.34 5.91 -5.50
CA PRO A 132 13.69 6.89 -4.50
C PRO A 132 15.09 7.42 -4.83
N ALA A 133 15.28 8.74 -4.75
CA ALA A 133 16.60 9.31 -4.90
C ALA A 133 17.51 8.76 -3.78
N HIS A 134 18.63 8.14 -4.16
CA HIS A 134 19.69 7.85 -3.21
C HIS A 134 20.23 9.19 -2.71
N ASN A 135 19.93 9.53 -1.46
CA ASN A 135 20.69 10.53 -0.72
C ASN A 135 21.88 9.85 -0.07
#